data_AF-A0A399ZXH6-F1
#
_entry.id   AF-A0A399ZXH6-F1
#
_cell.length_a   1.000
_cell.length_b   1.000
_cell.length_c   1.000
_cell.angle_alpha   90.00
_cell.angle_beta   90.00
_cell.angle_gamma   90.00
#
_symmetry.space_group_name_H-M   'P 1'
#
loop_
_entity.id
_entity.type
_entity.pdbx_description
1 polymer ?
#
loop_
_entity_poly.entity_id
_entity_poly.type
_entity_poly.pdbx_seq_one_letter_code
_entity_poly.pdbx_strand_id
1 'polypeptide(L)' 'FGMGPERITMLKHGIQDIRYFWGNDLRFLEQF' A
#
# COMPACT_ATOMS: atom_id res chain seq x y z
N PHE A 1 -12.22 -6.55 16.23
CA PHE A 1 -11.76 -5.42 15.39
C PHE A 1 -10.48 -5.84 14.70
N GLY A 2 -10.54 -6.12 13.40
CA GLY A 2 -9.40 -6.64 12.65
C GLY A 2 -9.47 -6.10 11.24
N MET A 3 -9.13 -4.83 11.06
CA MET A 3 -8.84 -4.29 9.73
C MET A 3 -7.33 -4.19 9.66
N GLY A 4 -6.71 -4.99 8.80
CA GLY A 4 -5.25 -4.98 8.61
C GLY A 4 -4.77 -3.57 8.22
N PRO A 5 -3.58 -3.15 8.68
CA PRO A 5 -3.03 -1.84 8.39
C PRO A 5 -2.99 -1.53 6.88
N GLU A 6 -2.86 -2.55 6.03
CA GLU A 6 -2.87 -2.43 4.57
C GLU A 6 -4.15 -1.71 4.06
N ARG A 7 -5.32 -2.02 4.62
CA ARG A 7 -6.58 -1.41 4.18
C ARG A 7 -6.66 0.07 4.56
N ILE A 8 -6.13 0.43 5.73
CA ILE A 8 -6.10 1.83 6.18
C ILE A 8 -5.13 2.63 5.31
N THR A 9 -3.95 2.08 5.02
CA THR A 9 -2.96 2.73 4.16
C THR A 9 -3.47 2.89 2.74
N MET A 10 -4.14 1.88 2.18
CA MET A 10 -4.76 1.97 0.85
C MET A 10 -5.79 3.09 0.77
N LEU A 11 -6.68 3.18 1.77
CA LEU A 11 -7.70 4.23 1.81
C LEU A 11 -7.10 5.62 2.04
N LYS A 12 -6.08 5.72 2.91
CA LYS A 12 -5.45 7.00 3.26
C LYS A 12 -4.60 7.58 2.13
N HIS A 13 -3.91 6.73 1.38
CA HIS A 13 -2.95 7.13 0.34
C HIS A 13 -3.50 6.92 -1.09
N GLY A 14 -4.76 6.51 -1.23
CA GLY A 14 -5.37 6.25 -2.55
C GLY A 14 -4.70 5.11 -3.31
N ILE A 15 -4.04 4.18 -2.62
CA ILE A 15 -3.34 3.06 -3.25
C ILE A 15 -4.40 2.05 -3.70
N GLN A 16 -4.50 1.88 -5.01
CA GLN A 16 -5.54 1.05 -5.64
C GLN A 16 -5.22 -0.46 -5.59
N ASP A 17 -3.95 -0.81 -5.35
CA ASP A 17 -3.50 -2.20 -5.43
C ASP A 17 -2.59 -2.60 -4.26
N ILE A 18 -2.93 -3.67 -3.57
CA ILE A 18 -2.14 -4.18 -2.43
C ILE A 18 -0.79 -4.77 -2.88
N ARG A 19 -0.64 -5.14 -4.16
CA ARG A 19 0.61 -5.70 -4.70
C ARG A 19 1.78 -4.73 -4.59
N TYR A 20 1.53 -3.43 -4.50
CA TYR A 20 2.59 -2.45 -4.27
C TYR A 20 3.35 -2.67 -2.94
N PHE A 21 2.69 -3.23 -1.91
CA PHE A 21 3.34 -3.54 -0.64
C PHE A 21 4.26 -4.78 -0.70
N TRP A 22 4.05 -5.66 -1.68
CA TRP A 22 4.71 -6.97 -1.74
C TRP A 22 5.55 -7.17 -3.01
N GLY A 23 5.43 -6.27 -3.99
CA GLY A 23 5.98 -6.43 -5.34
C GLY A 23 7.46 -6.08 -5.49
N ASN A 24 8.15 -5.69 -4.43
CA ASN A 24 9.54 -5.20 -4.46
C ASN A 24 9.82 -4.20 -5.60
N ASP A 25 8.81 -3.43 -5.99
CA ASP A 25 8.90 -2.46 -7.08
C ASP A 25 9.54 -1.19 -6.53
N LEU A 26 10.82 -0.99 -6.84
CA LEU A 26 11.60 0.17 -6.39
C LEU A 26 10.94 1.49 -6.78
N ARG A 27 10.17 1.53 -7.89
CA ARG A 27 9.45 2.74 -8.33
C ARG A 27 8.35 3.14 -7.36
N PHE A 28 7.79 2.21 -6.59
CA PHE A 28 6.83 2.52 -5.53
C PHE A 28 7.53 3.14 -4.32
N LEU A 29 8.71 2.63 -3.94
CA LEU A 29 9.49 3.16 -2.82
C LEU A 29 10.00 4.59 -3.06
N GLU A 30 10.22 5.00 -4.31
CA GLU A 30 10.60 6.39 -4.65
C GLU A 30 9.45 7.41 -4.55
N GLN A 31 8.21 6.97 -4.37
CA GLN A 31 7.02 7.85 -4.37
C GLN A 31 6.54 8.26 -2.98
N PHE A 32 7.17 7.73 -1.93
CA PHE A 32 6.90 8.06 -0.52
C PHE A 32 8.16 8.67 0.11
#